data_AF-A0A4Y6S1L5-F1
#
_entry.id   AF-A0A4Y6S1L5-F1
#
_cell.length_a   1.000
_cell.length_b   1.000
_cell.length_c   1.000
_cell.angle_alpha   90.00
_cell.angle_beta   90.00
_cell.angle_gamma   90.00
#
_symmetry.space_group_name_H-M   'P 1'
#
loop_
_entity.id
_entity.type
_entity.pdbx_description
1 polymer ?
#
loop_
_entity_poly.entity_id
_entity_poly.type
_entity_poly.pdbx_seq_one_letter_code
_entity_poly.pdbx_strand_id
1 'polypeptide(L)'
;MAQLFAAYRPPEYRRARSLGANDRRSRGAAGNTYQFEGITAVDVDELQVRYTTFSFEAPQMFGELAALTRSPRSATIFAAEDDTLLFEMSWQGLREIRDWSESFRQQIDSLYHERGLVIRLRECPVFDHVDDETLDKIAKEALFETYGNFNWTHRFKREIGKSDKADTIIGLETLICEEGDHVDGLLLINNGFARVSQRVDHGERTIGHLSKNDFFGLDDIFVANKGGGTSLRSSLRAIGYVDVIRIPTYLVHEHILPGLNAGFLRLSDVDGGSVEREELKQGMMDFLVDHRFINGEQAMVINLDRCVGCDDCVRACAVAHDNNPRFVRAGPAYENALVANACMHCTDPVCLIGCPTGAIHRSWDTGTVVINDNTCIGCATCANSCPYNNIQMVEIRGESGDFLLDLEGKTIARATKCDLCSDQLTGPACVQACPHDALMRTNIRDTDNLVKWLR
;
A
#
# COMPACT_ATOMS: atom_id res chain seq x y z
N MET A 1 -12.17 -33.97 14.46
CA MET A 1 -11.27 -32.95 13.88
C MET A 1 -11.02 -31.91 14.96
N ALA A 2 -9.89 -32.06 15.65
CA ALA A 2 -9.53 -31.27 16.83
C ALA A 2 -9.13 -29.85 16.44
N GLN A 3 -9.53 -28.89 17.28
CA GLN A 3 -9.22 -27.46 17.20
C GLN A 3 -7.73 -27.20 16.92
N LEU A 4 -7.44 -26.56 15.78
CA LEU A 4 -6.11 -26.08 15.37
C LEU A 4 -5.89 -24.59 15.68
N PHE A 5 -6.70 -23.99 16.57
CA PHE A 5 -6.61 -22.57 16.95
C PHE A 5 -6.17 -22.39 18.42
N ALA A 6 -5.25 -23.22 18.91
CA ALA A 6 -4.64 -23.08 20.23
C ALA A 6 -3.42 -22.14 20.19
N ALA A 7 -3.62 -20.93 19.66
CA ALA A 7 -2.75 -19.77 19.89
C ALA A 7 -3.66 -18.54 19.98
N TYR A 8 -4.57 -18.59 20.95
CA TYR A 8 -5.40 -17.47 21.37
C TYR A 8 -4.47 -16.36 21.90
N ARG A 9 -4.07 -15.43 21.03
CA ARG A 9 -3.97 -14.05 21.51
C ARG A 9 -5.42 -13.60 21.68
N PRO A 10 -5.83 -13.12 22.87
CA PRO A 10 -7.09 -12.40 22.93
C PRO A 10 -7.02 -11.25 21.89
N PRO A 11 -8.13 -10.89 21.23
CA PRO A 11 -8.18 -9.59 20.56
C PRO A 11 -7.72 -8.52 21.57
N GLU A 12 -6.99 -7.50 21.11
CA GLU A 12 -6.58 -6.38 21.98
C GLU A 12 -7.83 -5.80 22.66
N TYR A 13 -8.08 -6.26 23.88
CA TYR A 13 -9.14 -5.78 24.72
C TYR A 13 -8.56 -4.67 25.57
N ARG A 14 -8.82 -3.41 25.21
CA ARG A 14 -8.50 -2.26 26.05
C ARG A 14 -9.73 -1.92 26.88
N ARG A 15 -9.76 -2.46 28.10
CA ARG A 15 -10.80 -2.19 29.11
C ARG A 15 -10.64 -0.73 29.59
N ALA A 16 -11.62 0.13 29.33
CA ALA A 16 -11.60 1.52 29.82
C ALA A 16 -11.72 1.64 31.36
N ARG A 17 -12.10 0.55 32.06
CA ARG A 17 -12.61 0.60 33.45
C ARG A 17 -11.71 0.09 34.57
N SER A 18 -10.42 -0.18 34.37
CA SER A 18 -9.55 -0.62 35.49
C SER A 18 -8.93 0.51 36.33
N LEU A 19 -9.30 1.77 36.11
CA LEU A 19 -8.84 2.89 36.92
C LEU A 19 -9.94 3.37 37.87
N GLY A 20 -10.09 2.66 39.00
CA GLY A 20 -11.04 3.03 40.05
C GLY A 20 -10.94 2.19 41.32
N ALA A 21 -10.01 2.58 42.20
CA ALA A 21 -9.98 2.42 43.65
C ALA A 21 -10.14 1.02 44.31
N ASN A 22 -9.16 0.73 45.19
CA ASN A 22 -9.15 -0.22 46.32
C ASN A 22 -9.22 -1.73 46.00
N ASP A 23 -8.07 -2.41 46.03
CA ASP A 23 -7.91 -3.48 47.03
C ASP A 23 -6.44 -3.72 47.44
N ARG A 24 -6.25 -3.89 48.75
CA ARG A 24 -4.97 -4.19 49.39
C ARG A 24 -4.90 -5.71 49.59
N ARG A 25 -3.74 -6.30 49.22
CA ARG A 25 -3.20 -7.64 49.56
C ARG A 25 -3.66 -8.82 48.67
N SER A 26 -2.71 -9.41 47.95
CA SER A 26 -2.11 -10.70 48.32
C SER A 26 -0.88 -11.02 47.45
N ARG A 27 0.10 -11.68 48.07
CA ARG A 27 1.34 -12.17 47.43
C ARG A 27 1.09 -13.54 46.80
N GLY A 28 1.72 -13.79 45.64
CA GLY A 28 2.26 -15.10 45.29
C GLY A 28 1.87 -15.66 43.92
N ALA A 29 2.80 -15.57 42.96
CA ALA A 29 3.22 -16.62 42.01
C ALA A 29 3.83 -15.97 40.76
N ALA A 30 5.06 -16.35 40.44
CA ALA A 30 5.86 -15.79 39.35
C ALA A 30 5.26 -16.15 37.97
N GLY A 31 4.93 -15.12 37.21
CA GLY A 31 4.68 -15.17 35.77
C GLY A 31 5.03 -13.79 35.22
N ASN A 32 5.93 -13.71 34.25
CA ASN A 32 6.39 -12.45 33.66
C ASN A 32 5.23 -11.72 32.98
N THR A 33 4.63 -10.77 33.70
CA THR A 33 3.76 -9.75 33.14
C THR A 33 4.62 -8.66 32.53
N TYR A 34 4.64 -8.60 31.19
CA TYR A 34 5.10 -7.39 30.50
C TYR A 34 4.17 -6.24 30.87
N GLN A 35 4.63 -5.35 31.75
CA GLN A 35 4.01 -4.05 31.97
C GLN A 35 4.31 -3.19 30.75
N PHE A 36 3.31 -3.02 29.88
CA PHE A 36 3.33 -1.94 28.90
C PHE A 36 3.01 -0.63 29.65
N GLU A 37 4.06 0.08 30.09
CA GLU A 37 3.94 1.48 30.48
C GLU A 37 3.87 2.33 29.20
N GLY A 38 2.75 3.03 28.99
CA GLY A 38 2.68 4.13 28.03
C GLY A 38 1.67 4.00 26.89
N ILE A 39 0.38 3.82 27.20
CA ILE A 39 -0.69 4.35 26.36
C ILE A 39 -1.72 4.99 27.31
N THR A 40 -1.77 6.32 27.35
CA THR A 40 -2.82 7.05 28.05
C THR A 40 -4.18 6.63 27.51
N ALA A 41 -5.14 6.35 28.39
CA ALA A 41 -6.52 6.11 28.01
C ALA A 41 -6.98 7.26 27.10
N VAL A 42 -7.34 6.93 25.87
CA VAL A 42 -7.85 7.90 24.91
C VAL A 42 -9.27 8.24 25.36
N ASP A 43 -9.50 9.50 25.71
CA ASP A 43 -10.83 9.99 26.07
C ASP A 43 -11.70 10.03 24.81
N VAL A 44 -12.60 9.05 24.69
CA VAL A 44 -13.50 8.91 23.54
C VAL A 44 -14.46 10.10 23.47
N ASP A 45 -14.82 10.69 24.61
CA ASP A 45 -15.72 11.84 24.65
C ASP A 45 -15.01 13.10 24.11
N GLU A 46 -13.71 13.27 24.40
CA GLU A 46 -12.90 14.34 23.81
C GLU A 46 -12.72 14.17 22.29
N LEU A 47 -12.58 12.92 21.81
CA LEU A 47 -12.51 12.63 20.38
C LEU A 47 -13.83 12.88 19.65
N GLN A 48 -14.98 12.60 20.27
CA GLN A 48 -16.30 12.92 19.70
C GLN A 48 -16.51 14.42 19.48
N VAL A 49 -15.87 15.26 20.31
CA VAL A 49 -15.92 16.72 20.15
C VAL A 49 -14.98 17.20 19.04
N ARG A 50 -13.83 16.53 18.84
CA ARG A 50 -12.80 16.95 17.88
C ARG A 50 -12.97 16.38 16.47
N TYR A 51 -13.60 15.23 16.33
CA TYR A 51 -13.71 14.52 15.06
C TYR A 51 -15.17 14.21 14.74
N THR A 52 -15.50 14.13 13.46
CA THR A 52 -16.81 13.65 13.02
C THR A 52 -16.94 12.18 13.38
N THR A 53 -17.84 11.87 14.32
CA THR A 53 -18.11 10.49 14.77
C THR A 53 -19.47 10.02 14.29
N PHE A 54 -19.55 8.73 13.93
CA PHE A 54 -20.77 8.06 13.51
C PHE A 54 -21.01 6.86 14.41
N SER A 55 -22.25 6.67 14.88
CA SER A 55 -22.67 5.47 15.62
C SER A 55 -23.23 4.43 14.64
N PHE A 56 -22.88 3.17 14.86
CA PHE A 56 -23.38 2.05 14.06
C PHE A 56 -24.10 1.06 14.98
N GLU A 57 -25.24 0.54 14.53
CA GLU A 57 -26.00 -0.50 15.21
C GLU A 57 -26.07 -1.75 14.34
N ALA A 58 -26.17 -2.93 14.98
CA ALA A 58 -26.31 -4.17 14.25
C ALA A 58 -27.63 -4.19 13.44
N PRO A 59 -27.64 -4.73 12.20
CA PRO A 59 -26.54 -5.38 11.50
C PRO A 59 -25.80 -4.42 10.55
N GLN A 60 -24.59 -3.98 10.92
CA GLN A 60 -23.73 -3.17 10.05
C GLN A 60 -22.30 -3.72 10.04
N MET A 61 -21.66 -3.68 8.88
CA MET A 61 -20.26 -4.05 8.68
C MET A 61 -19.39 -2.79 8.66
N PHE A 62 -18.13 -2.93 9.08
CA PHE A 62 -17.10 -1.90 8.91
C PHE A 62 -15.76 -2.53 8.54
N GLY A 63 -14.86 -1.72 7.98
CA GLY A 63 -13.51 -2.15 7.61
C GLY A 63 -13.43 -2.91 6.28
N GLU A 64 -14.53 -3.02 5.56
CA GLU A 64 -14.62 -3.56 4.21
C GLU A 64 -13.71 -2.79 3.24
N LEU A 65 -13.65 -1.46 3.34
CA LEU A 65 -12.86 -0.62 2.44
C LEU A 65 -11.36 -0.90 2.57
N ALA A 66 -10.82 -0.83 3.78
CA ALA A 66 -9.41 -1.12 4.02
C ALA A 66 -9.07 -2.58 3.68
N ALA A 67 -10.00 -3.52 3.84
CA ALA A 67 -9.80 -4.89 3.39
C ALA A 67 -9.71 -4.98 1.85
N LEU A 68 -10.67 -4.40 1.12
CA LEU A 68 -10.74 -4.48 -0.34
C LEU A 68 -9.62 -3.71 -1.04
N THR A 69 -9.39 -2.48 -0.58
CA THR A 69 -8.41 -1.56 -1.16
C THR A 69 -7.00 -1.81 -0.67
N ARG A 70 -6.85 -2.65 0.38
CA ARG A 70 -5.58 -2.91 1.08
C ARG A 70 -4.91 -1.62 1.54
N SER A 71 -5.71 -0.60 1.84
CA SER A 71 -5.25 0.65 2.42
C SER A 71 -5.26 0.58 3.95
N PRO A 72 -4.54 1.47 4.65
CA PRO A 72 -4.72 1.66 6.08
C PRO A 72 -6.18 1.94 6.46
N ARG A 73 -6.55 1.68 7.72
CA ARG A 73 -7.90 2.00 8.22
C ARG A 73 -8.13 3.51 8.14
N SER A 74 -9.27 3.91 7.57
CA SER A 74 -9.67 5.32 7.46
C SER A 74 -10.36 5.86 8.71
N ALA A 75 -10.80 4.98 9.61
CA ALA A 75 -11.54 5.34 10.82
C ALA A 75 -11.06 4.50 12.02
N THR A 76 -11.16 5.10 13.20
CA THR A 76 -10.97 4.41 14.48
C THR A 76 -12.33 4.01 15.01
N ILE A 77 -12.48 2.76 15.43
CA ILE A 77 -13.75 2.20 15.92
C ILE A 77 -13.64 1.93 17.42
N PHE A 78 -14.62 2.43 18.18
CA PHE A 78 -14.75 2.21 19.61
C PHE A 78 -16.03 1.43 19.89
N ALA A 79 -15.96 0.46 20.79
CA ALA A 79 -17.16 -0.18 21.33
C ALA A 79 -17.82 0.81 22.29
N ALA A 80 -19.09 1.16 22.03
CA ALA A 80 -19.86 2.03 22.91
C ALA A 80 -20.22 1.33 24.23
N GLU A 81 -20.39 0.00 24.18
CA GLU A 81 -20.76 -0.83 25.31
C GLU A 81 -19.73 -1.95 25.54
N ASP A 82 -19.52 -2.29 26.81
CA ASP A 82 -18.52 -3.26 27.26
C ASP A 82 -18.75 -4.70 26.72
N ASP A 83 -19.98 -5.01 26.29
CA ASP A 83 -20.44 -6.32 25.82
C ASP A 83 -20.73 -6.39 24.31
N THR A 84 -20.14 -5.48 23.53
CA THR A 84 -20.24 -5.49 22.06
C THR A 84 -19.63 -6.77 21.47
N LEU A 85 -20.43 -7.56 20.76
CA LEU A 85 -19.99 -8.75 20.02
C LEU A 85 -19.81 -8.44 18.54
N LEU A 86 -18.67 -8.86 17.98
CA LEU A 86 -18.33 -8.67 16.58
C LEU A 86 -18.06 -10.01 15.90
N PHE A 87 -18.51 -10.14 14.64
CA PHE A 87 -18.08 -11.20 13.75
C PHE A 87 -16.91 -10.68 12.90
N GLU A 88 -15.74 -11.28 13.05
CA GLU A 88 -14.58 -10.99 12.20
C GLU A 88 -14.60 -11.88 10.96
N MET A 89 -14.50 -11.24 9.80
CA MET A 89 -14.32 -11.91 8.52
C MET A 89 -12.92 -11.59 7.99
N SER A 90 -12.16 -12.63 7.65
CA SER A 90 -10.88 -12.43 6.98
C SER A 90 -11.09 -11.80 5.61
N TRP A 91 -10.09 -11.07 5.12
CA TRP A 91 -10.12 -10.50 3.76
C TRP A 91 -10.36 -11.59 2.69
N GLN A 92 -9.81 -12.78 2.89
CA GLN A 92 -10.02 -13.92 2.00
C GLN A 92 -11.51 -14.29 1.93
N GLY A 93 -12.17 -14.38 3.08
CA GLY A 93 -13.61 -14.63 3.16
C GLY A 93 -14.42 -13.53 2.48
N LEU A 94 -14.07 -12.25 2.73
CA LEU A 94 -14.74 -11.11 2.11
C LEU A 94 -14.65 -11.16 0.58
N ARG A 95 -13.45 -11.43 0.05
CA ARG A 95 -13.22 -11.54 -1.40
C ARG A 95 -13.99 -12.70 -2.01
N GLU A 96 -13.90 -13.89 -1.42
CA GLU A 96 -14.57 -15.10 -1.94
C GLU A 96 -16.10 -14.95 -1.96
N ILE A 97 -16.68 -14.35 -0.92
CA ILE A 97 -18.12 -14.08 -0.88
C ILE A 97 -18.51 -13.06 -1.95
N ARG A 98 -17.70 -12.00 -2.14
CA ARG A 98 -17.93 -10.97 -3.18
C ARG A 98 -17.84 -11.55 -4.60
N ASP A 99 -16.90 -12.46 -4.84
CA ASP A 99 -16.75 -13.12 -6.14
C ASP A 99 -17.93 -14.06 -6.45
N TRP A 100 -18.53 -14.67 -5.42
CA TRP A 100 -19.63 -15.63 -5.58
C TRP A 100 -21.02 -14.98 -5.55
N SER A 101 -21.20 -13.87 -4.82
CA SER A 101 -22.50 -13.21 -4.60
C SER A 101 -22.53 -11.79 -5.17
N GLU A 102 -23.26 -11.62 -6.26
CA GLU A 102 -23.46 -10.31 -6.89
C GLU A 102 -24.20 -9.32 -5.96
N SER A 103 -25.19 -9.79 -5.20
CA SER A 103 -25.92 -8.94 -4.24
C SER A 103 -25.03 -8.43 -3.12
N PHE A 104 -24.12 -9.28 -2.62
CA PHE A 104 -23.15 -8.87 -1.60
C PHE A 104 -22.15 -7.86 -2.17
N ARG A 105 -21.68 -8.07 -3.40
CA ARG A 105 -20.83 -7.10 -4.12
C ARG A 105 -21.50 -5.73 -4.22
N GLN A 106 -22.75 -5.69 -4.68
CA GLN A 106 -23.51 -4.44 -4.78
C GLN A 106 -23.69 -3.76 -3.41
N GLN A 107 -23.94 -4.52 -2.34
CA GLN A 107 -24.04 -3.98 -0.99
C GLN A 107 -22.73 -3.33 -0.53
N ILE A 108 -21.60 -4.00 -0.75
CA ILE A 108 -20.27 -3.47 -0.42
C ILE A 108 -19.96 -2.20 -1.23
N ASP A 109 -20.28 -2.21 -2.51
CA ASP A 109 -20.07 -1.04 -3.38
C ASP A 109 -20.96 0.14 -2.91
N SER A 110 -22.21 -0.11 -2.51
CA SER A 110 -23.11 0.92 -1.92
C SER A 110 -22.53 1.51 -0.63
N LEU A 111 -22.00 0.66 0.27
CA LEU A 111 -21.36 1.13 1.51
C LEU A 111 -20.15 2.03 1.22
N TYR A 112 -19.40 1.77 0.15
CA TYR A 112 -18.31 2.64 -0.28
C TYR A 112 -18.83 4.01 -0.75
N HIS A 113 -19.87 4.04 -1.58
CA HIS A 113 -20.50 5.29 -2.03
C HIS A 113 -21.03 6.10 -0.83
N GLU A 114 -21.72 5.46 0.10
CA GLU A 114 -22.34 6.12 1.25
C GLU A 114 -21.32 6.65 2.27
N ARG A 115 -20.19 5.96 2.47
CA ARG A 115 -19.31 6.22 3.63
C ARG A 115 -17.93 6.76 3.27
N GLY A 116 -17.44 6.46 2.06
CA GLY A 116 -16.05 6.73 1.69
C GLY A 116 -15.90 7.79 0.61
N LEU A 117 -16.84 7.86 -0.33
CA LEU A 117 -16.63 8.61 -1.56
C LEU A 117 -16.61 10.12 -1.35
N VAL A 118 -17.50 10.67 -0.54
CA VAL A 118 -17.54 12.12 -0.26
C VAL A 118 -16.26 12.59 0.42
N ILE A 119 -15.80 11.85 1.45
CA ILE A 119 -14.52 12.12 2.13
C ILE A 119 -13.38 12.09 1.10
N ARG A 120 -13.40 11.09 0.21
CA ARG A 120 -12.38 10.94 -0.83
C ARG A 120 -12.39 12.09 -1.84
N LEU A 121 -13.56 12.58 -2.25
CA LEU A 121 -13.67 13.74 -3.13
C LEU A 121 -13.11 14.99 -2.46
N ARG A 122 -13.38 15.20 -1.17
CA ARG A 122 -12.81 16.32 -0.39
C ARG A 122 -11.28 16.28 -0.26
N GLU A 123 -10.66 15.09 -0.29
CA GLU A 123 -9.20 14.98 -0.29
C GLU A 123 -8.55 15.41 -1.62
N CYS A 124 -9.34 15.56 -2.69
CA CYS A 124 -8.83 15.91 -4.01
C CYS A 124 -8.94 17.42 -4.25
N PRO A 125 -7.81 18.13 -4.49
CA PRO A 125 -7.79 19.59 -4.62
C PRO A 125 -8.70 20.17 -5.71
N VAL A 126 -9.06 19.37 -6.71
CA VAL A 126 -9.93 19.79 -7.81
C VAL A 126 -11.38 20.07 -7.34
N PHE A 127 -11.75 19.66 -6.13
CA PHE A 127 -13.06 19.87 -5.54
C PHE A 127 -13.08 20.87 -4.37
N ASP A 128 -11.96 21.51 -4.03
CA ASP A 128 -11.87 22.40 -2.86
C ASP A 128 -12.91 23.53 -2.87
N HIS A 129 -13.35 23.95 -4.06
CA HIS A 129 -14.36 25.00 -4.27
C HIS A 129 -15.80 24.49 -4.36
N VAL A 130 -16.02 23.18 -4.30
CA VAL A 130 -17.34 22.54 -4.44
C VAL A 130 -17.95 22.34 -3.06
N ASP A 131 -19.21 22.75 -2.88
CA ASP A 131 -19.92 22.60 -1.61
C ASP A 131 -20.35 21.14 -1.34
N ASP A 132 -20.68 20.86 -0.08
CA ASP A 132 -21.01 19.52 0.40
C ASP A 132 -22.26 18.92 -0.26
N GLU A 133 -23.30 19.72 -0.54
CA GLU A 133 -24.53 19.24 -1.17
C GLU A 133 -24.25 18.81 -2.62
N THR A 134 -23.41 19.57 -3.32
CA THR A 134 -22.95 19.25 -4.66
C THR A 134 -22.03 18.03 -4.67
N LEU A 135 -21.13 17.89 -3.69
CA LEU A 135 -20.28 16.70 -3.55
C LEU A 135 -21.09 15.43 -3.33
N ASP A 136 -22.15 15.50 -2.52
CA ASP A 136 -23.08 14.38 -2.33
C ASP A 136 -23.79 13.99 -3.62
N LYS A 137 -24.17 14.97 -4.45
CA LYS A 137 -24.74 14.71 -5.78
C LYS A 137 -23.74 14.01 -6.69
N ILE A 138 -22.50 14.51 -6.76
CA ILE A 138 -21.41 13.90 -7.54
C ILE A 138 -21.15 12.48 -7.06
N ALA A 139 -21.09 12.24 -5.75
CA ALA A 139 -20.82 10.93 -5.17
C ALA A 139 -21.90 9.88 -5.51
N LYS A 140 -23.17 10.29 -5.60
CA LYS A 140 -24.29 9.40 -5.97
C LYS A 140 -24.25 8.94 -7.42
N GLU A 141 -23.72 9.76 -8.32
CA GLU A 141 -23.73 9.52 -9.77
C GLU A 141 -22.36 9.08 -10.32
N ALA A 142 -21.29 9.20 -9.53
CA ALA A 142 -19.98 8.70 -9.89
C ALA A 142 -19.98 7.17 -10.02
N LEU A 143 -19.14 6.65 -10.92
CA LEU A 143 -19.02 5.22 -11.19
C LEU A 143 -17.70 4.70 -10.59
N PHE A 144 -17.76 3.55 -9.92
CA PHE A 144 -16.58 2.87 -9.41
C PHE A 144 -16.17 1.73 -10.35
N GLU A 145 -14.96 1.82 -10.90
CA GLU A 145 -14.44 0.90 -11.89
C GLU A 145 -13.11 0.31 -11.39
N THR A 146 -12.95 -1.01 -11.45
CA THR A 146 -11.68 -1.68 -11.16
C THR A 146 -11.11 -2.25 -12.46
N TYR A 147 -9.88 -1.85 -12.79
CA TYR A 147 -9.15 -2.30 -13.96
C TYR A 147 -7.96 -3.16 -13.56
N GLY A 148 -7.61 -4.13 -14.41
CA GLY A 148 -6.48 -5.03 -14.20
C GLY A 148 -6.82 -6.26 -13.36
N ASN A 149 -5.82 -6.84 -12.69
CA ASN A 149 -5.99 -8.09 -11.93
C ASN A 149 -5.28 -8.01 -10.57
N PHE A 150 -6.00 -8.36 -9.50
CA PHE A 150 -5.46 -8.40 -8.14
C PHE A 150 -4.29 -9.39 -7.93
N ASN A 151 -4.18 -10.42 -8.76
CA ASN A 151 -3.08 -11.40 -8.81
C ASN A 151 -2.06 -11.06 -9.92
N TRP A 152 -1.84 -9.77 -10.18
CA TRP A 152 -0.92 -9.28 -11.23
C TRP A 152 0.50 -9.85 -11.11
N THR A 153 0.94 -10.21 -9.91
CA THR A 153 2.29 -10.71 -9.63
C THR A 153 2.66 -11.96 -10.41
N HIS A 154 1.72 -12.88 -10.66
CA HIS A 154 2.01 -14.08 -11.46
C HIS A 154 2.34 -13.74 -12.91
N ARG A 155 1.58 -12.81 -13.51
CA ARG A 155 1.84 -12.32 -14.86
C ARG A 155 3.16 -11.55 -14.88
N PHE A 156 3.35 -10.63 -13.93
CA PHE A 156 4.56 -9.83 -13.82
C PHE A 156 5.84 -10.68 -13.71
N LYS A 157 5.90 -11.65 -12.79
CA LYS A 157 7.06 -12.55 -12.64
C LYS A 157 7.37 -13.35 -13.91
N ARG A 158 6.36 -13.73 -14.69
CA ARG A 158 6.54 -14.50 -15.92
C ARG A 158 7.08 -13.65 -17.08
N GLU A 159 6.70 -12.38 -17.14
CA GLU A 159 6.98 -11.50 -18.28
C GLU A 159 8.23 -10.62 -18.06
N ILE A 160 8.55 -10.19 -16.82
CA ILE A 160 9.78 -9.39 -16.57
C ILE A 160 11.06 -10.15 -16.95
N GLY A 161 11.07 -11.48 -16.80
CA GLY A 161 12.24 -12.28 -17.18
C GLY A 161 12.43 -12.45 -18.69
N LYS A 162 11.55 -11.88 -19.54
CA LYS A 162 11.51 -12.13 -20.98
C LYS A 162 11.65 -10.88 -21.86
N SER A 163 11.49 -9.67 -21.32
CA SER A 163 11.52 -8.45 -22.12
C SER A 163 12.20 -7.29 -21.40
N ASP A 164 13.33 -6.85 -21.94
CA ASP A 164 14.01 -5.61 -21.54
C ASP A 164 13.44 -4.37 -22.26
N LYS A 165 12.37 -4.53 -23.07
CA LYS A 165 11.81 -3.42 -23.87
C LYS A 165 10.54 -2.86 -23.24
N ALA A 166 10.58 -1.56 -22.93
CA ALA A 166 9.46 -0.77 -22.38
C ALA A 166 8.15 -0.94 -23.17
N ASP A 167 8.19 -0.91 -24.51
CA ASP A 167 7.00 -1.07 -25.37
C ASP A 167 6.27 -2.40 -25.12
N THR A 168 7.01 -3.47 -24.81
CA THR A 168 6.41 -4.78 -24.53
C THR A 168 5.74 -4.79 -23.16
N ILE A 169 6.27 -4.05 -22.18
CA ILE A 169 5.66 -3.91 -20.85
C ILE A 169 4.36 -3.12 -20.96
N ILE A 170 4.37 -2.00 -21.68
CA ILE A 170 3.20 -1.14 -21.87
C ILE A 170 2.06 -1.89 -22.57
N GLY A 171 2.37 -2.69 -23.60
CA GLY A 171 1.38 -3.52 -24.30
C GLY A 171 0.74 -4.63 -23.43
N LEU A 172 1.32 -4.96 -22.28
CA LEU A 172 0.75 -5.92 -21.34
C LEU A 172 -0.16 -5.26 -20.30
N GLU A 173 0.01 -3.96 -20.02
CA GLU A 173 -0.80 -3.21 -19.07
C GLU A 173 -2.25 -3.08 -19.57
N THR A 174 -3.21 -3.17 -18.65
CA THR A 174 -4.63 -3.12 -19.02
C THR A 174 -4.99 -1.68 -19.40
N LEU A 175 -5.47 -1.48 -20.63
CA LEU A 175 -5.92 -0.16 -21.09
C LEU A 175 -7.18 0.26 -20.33
N ILE A 176 -7.17 1.47 -19.75
CA ILE A 176 -8.33 2.11 -19.11
C ILE A 176 -9.04 2.98 -20.15
N CYS A 177 -8.28 3.82 -20.87
CA CYS A 177 -8.76 4.60 -22.01
C CYS A 177 -7.64 4.82 -23.02
N GLU A 178 -8.00 4.96 -24.30
CA GLU A 178 -7.07 5.12 -25.41
C GLU A 178 -6.96 6.60 -25.83
N GLU A 179 -5.76 7.00 -26.25
CA GLU A 179 -5.56 8.26 -26.96
C GLU A 179 -6.47 8.31 -28.20
N GLY A 180 -7.21 9.41 -28.35
CA GLY A 180 -8.19 9.61 -29.41
C GLY A 180 -9.63 9.27 -29.04
N ASP A 181 -9.86 8.48 -27.97
CA ASP A 181 -11.19 8.17 -27.48
C ASP A 181 -11.93 9.43 -27.01
N HIS A 182 -13.26 9.39 -27.06
CA HIS A 182 -14.08 10.50 -26.57
C HIS A 182 -13.98 10.65 -25.06
N VAL A 183 -13.89 11.90 -24.59
CA VAL A 183 -13.80 12.22 -23.16
C VAL A 183 -15.18 12.15 -22.50
N ASP A 184 -15.43 11.05 -21.80
CA ASP A 184 -16.73 10.71 -21.19
C ASP A 184 -16.79 10.90 -19.67
N GLY A 185 -15.65 11.18 -19.03
CA GLY A 185 -15.63 11.62 -17.64
C GLY A 185 -14.26 12.00 -17.11
N LEU A 186 -14.25 12.63 -15.93
CA LEU A 186 -13.05 12.86 -15.13
C LEU A 186 -12.72 11.59 -14.35
N LEU A 187 -11.53 11.04 -14.56
CA LEU A 187 -11.08 9.82 -13.89
C LEU A 187 -10.21 10.18 -12.69
N LEU A 188 -10.65 9.80 -11.49
CA LEU A 188 -9.88 9.93 -10.25
C LEU A 188 -9.25 8.58 -9.91
N ILE A 189 -7.93 8.56 -9.70
CA ILE A 189 -7.25 7.36 -9.24
C ILE A 189 -7.53 7.20 -7.74
N ASN A 190 -8.28 6.17 -7.40
CA ASN A 190 -8.62 5.86 -6.02
C ASN A 190 -7.52 4.99 -5.38
N ASN A 191 -7.15 3.89 -6.04
CA ASN A 191 -6.07 3.00 -5.61
C ASN A 191 -5.27 2.49 -6.81
N GLY A 192 -4.07 2.00 -6.53
CA GLY A 192 -3.18 1.47 -7.55
C GLY A 192 -2.39 2.56 -8.27
N PHE A 193 -1.77 2.17 -9.37
CA PHE A 193 -0.91 3.02 -10.18
C PHE A 193 -1.32 2.91 -11.65
N ALA A 194 -1.37 4.04 -12.33
CA ALA A 194 -1.65 4.09 -13.76
C ALA A 194 -0.49 4.76 -14.50
N ARG A 195 -0.19 4.26 -15.69
CA ARG A 195 0.74 4.88 -16.63
C ARG A 195 -0.05 5.77 -17.59
N VAL A 196 0.49 6.95 -17.86
CA VAL A 196 0.02 7.81 -18.95
C VAL A 196 1.00 7.69 -20.10
N SER A 197 0.52 7.28 -21.26
CA SER A 197 1.33 7.11 -22.47
C SER A 197 0.74 7.83 -23.68
N GLN A 198 1.59 8.17 -24.63
CA GLN A 198 1.21 8.72 -25.93
C GLN A 198 1.82 7.89 -27.05
N ARG A 199 1.10 7.78 -28.17
CA ARG A 199 1.63 7.13 -29.37
C ARG A 199 2.69 8.02 -30.02
N VAL A 200 3.87 7.45 -30.25
CA VAL A 200 4.95 8.11 -30.99
C VAL A 200 5.47 7.13 -32.04
N ASP A 201 5.35 7.51 -33.31
CA ASP A 201 5.68 6.68 -34.47
C ASP A 201 4.97 5.31 -34.46
N HIS A 202 5.70 4.24 -34.10
CA HIS A 202 5.20 2.86 -34.01
C HIS A 202 5.26 2.30 -32.57
N GLY A 203 5.60 3.12 -31.58
CA GLY A 203 5.71 2.73 -30.18
C GLY A 203 4.87 3.60 -29.25
N GLU A 204 5.00 3.35 -27.95
CA GLU A 204 4.37 4.20 -26.93
C GLU A 204 5.42 4.87 -26.05
N ARG A 205 5.27 6.18 -25.88
CA ARG A 205 6.10 6.96 -24.98
C ARG A 205 5.35 7.19 -23.67
N THR A 206 5.98 6.85 -22.55
CA THR A 206 5.47 7.25 -21.23
C THR A 206 5.64 8.75 -21.06
N ILE A 207 4.56 9.44 -20.69
CA ILE A 207 4.57 10.88 -20.39
C ILE A 207 4.37 11.17 -18.89
N GLY A 208 3.93 10.16 -18.12
CA GLY A 208 3.77 10.31 -16.70
C GLY A 208 3.15 9.08 -16.03
N HIS A 209 3.03 9.17 -14.72
CA HIS A 209 2.40 8.15 -13.89
C HIS A 209 1.42 8.82 -12.94
N LEU A 210 0.29 8.17 -12.69
CA LEU A 210 -0.74 8.60 -11.77
C LEU A 210 -0.89 7.56 -10.66
N SER A 211 -1.25 8.02 -9.48
CA SER A 211 -1.38 7.26 -8.26
C SER A 211 -2.57 7.80 -7.45
N LYS A 212 -2.79 7.27 -6.24
CA LYS A 212 -3.83 7.78 -5.35
C LYS A 212 -3.82 9.32 -5.28
N ASN A 213 -5.00 9.92 -5.48
CA ASN A 213 -5.28 11.37 -5.50
C ASN A 213 -4.94 12.10 -6.81
N ASP A 214 -4.30 11.43 -7.75
CA ASP A 214 -4.15 11.98 -9.10
C ASP A 214 -5.44 11.81 -9.92
N PHE A 215 -5.59 12.64 -10.95
CA PHE A 215 -6.73 12.64 -11.84
C PHE A 215 -6.31 12.71 -13.31
N PHE A 216 -7.18 12.24 -14.20
CA PHE A 216 -6.95 12.14 -15.63
C PHE A 216 -8.17 12.62 -16.43
N GLY A 217 -7.93 13.28 -17.56
CA GLY A 217 -8.96 13.77 -18.48
C GLY A 217 -9.46 15.20 -18.20
N LEU A 218 -9.11 15.81 -17.06
CA LEU A 218 -9.60 17.16 -16.70
C LEU A 218 -9.25 18.22 -17.77
N ASP A 219 -8.01 18.20 -18.25
CA ASP A 219 -7.56 19.16 -19.26
C ASP A 219 -8.32 18.99 -20.58
N ASP A 220 -8.62 17.75 -20.97
CA ASP A 220 -9.32 17.45 -22.21
C ASP A 220 -10.80 17.89 -22.11
N ILE A 221 -11.43 17.70 -20.94
CA ILE A 221 -12.77 18.23 -20.64
C ILE A 221 -12.76 19.76 -20.68
N PHE A 222 -11.74 20.40 -20.10
CA PHE A 222 -11.62 21.86 -20.11
C PHE A 222 -11.47 22.42 -21.53
N VAL A 223 -10.63 21.79 -22.36
CA VAL A 223 -10.44 22.16 -23.77
C VAL A 223 -11.74 21.96 -24.56
N ALA A 224 -12.42 20.82 -24.38
CA ALA A 224 -13.73 20.57 -24.99
C ALA A 224 -14.76 21.64 -24.61
N ASN A 225 -14.79 22.06 -23.34
CA ASN A 225 -15.67 23.13 -22.85
C ASN A 225 -15.44 24.48 -23.54
N LYS A 226 -14.21 24.75 -23.98
CA LYS A 226 -13.84 25.97 -24.71
C LYS A 226 -14.07 25.87 -26.23
N GLY A 227 -14.71 24.80 -26.70
CA GLY A 227 -14.94 24.54 -28.13
C GLY A 227 -13.76 23.87 -28.85
N GLY A 228 -12.82 23.29 -28.10
CA GLY A 228 -11.72 22.49 -28.63
C GLY A 228 -12.11 21.04 -28.94
N GLY A 229 -11.11 20.20 -29.20
CA GLY A 229 -11.31 18.77 -29.46
C GLY A 229 -11.87 18.02 -28.25
N THR A 230 -12.73 17.02 -28.50
CA THR A 230 -13.40 16.21 -27.47
C THR A 230 -12.77 14.83 -27.28
N SER A 231 -11.54 14.66 -27.77
CA SER A 231 -10.79 13.41 -27.71
C SER A 231 -9.66 13.51 -26.68
N LEU A 232 -9.37 12.40 -26.02
CA LEU A 232 -8.25 12.27 -25.10
C LEU A 232 -6.92 12.47 -25.83
N ARG A 233 -6.02 13.27 -25.25
CA ARG A 233 -4.68 13.52 -25.80
C ARG A 233 -3.63 12.47 -25.42
N SER A 234 -3.99 11.51 -24.57
CA SER A 234 -3.10 10.45 -24.11
C SER A 234 -3.90 9.22 -23.67
N SER A 235 -3.24 8.08 -23.57
CA SER A 235 -3.81 6.83 -23.06
C SER A 235 -3.53 6.69 -21.56
N LEU A 236 -4.44 6.03 -20.84
CA LEU A 236 -4.26 5.66 -19.43
C LEU A 236 -4.27 4.13 -19.30
N ARG A 237 -3.28 3.57 -18.61
CA ARG A 237 -3.10 2.11 -18.48
C ARG A 237 -2.91 1.72 -17.02
N ALA A 238 -3.60 0.66 -16.59
CA ALA A 238 -3.49 0.11 -15.24
C ALA A 238 -2.21 -0.70 -15.06
N ILE A 239 -1.40 -0.31 -14.08
CA ILE A 239 -0.22 -1.06 -13.64
C ILE A 239 -0.65 -2.07 -12.57
N GLY A 240 -0.89 -3.31 -13.00
CA GLY A 240 -1.34 -4.38 -12.11
C GLY A 240 -2.86 -4.31 -11.88
N TYR A 241 -3.31 -3.54 -10.88
CA TYR A 241 -4.71 -3.16 -10.71
C TYR A 241 -4.84 -1.68 -10.36
N VAL A 242 -5.94 -1.06 -10.78
CA VAL A 242 -6.27 0.33 -10.48
C VAL A 242 -7.76 0.42 -10.20
N ASP A 243 -8.10 1.10 -9.11
CA ASP A 243 -9.47 1.51 -8.84
C ASP A 243 -9.64 2.95 -9.30
N VAL A 244 -10.64 3.20 -10.14
CA VAL A 244 -10.95 4.50 -10.73
C VAL A 244 -12.35 4.91 -10.28
N ILE A 245 -12.49 6.16 -9.86
CA ILE A 245 -13.78 6.81 -9.73
C ILE A 245 -13.96 7.68 -10.96
N ARG A 246 -14.96 7.36 -11.77
CA ARG A 246 -15.32 8.11 -12.98
C ARG A 246 -16.46 9.07 -12.65
N ILE A 247 -16.22 10.36 -12.86
CA ILE A 247 -17.25 11.39 -12.74
C ILE A 247 -17.72 11.76 -14.15
N PRO A 248 -18.99 11.52 -14.48
CA PRO A 248 -19.54 11.85 -15.80
C PRO A 248 -19.29 13.30 -16.23
N THR A 249 -18.95 13.51 -17.49
CA THR A 249 -18.58 14.82 -18.05
C THR A 249 -19.60 15.93 -17.75
N TYR A 250 -20.91 15.64 -17.78
CA TYR A 250 -21.93 16.66 -17.49
C TYR A 250 -21.85 17.23 -16.05
N LEU A 251 -21.54 16.39 -15.06
CA LEU A 251 -21.34 16.85 -13.67
C LEU A 251 -20.08 17.70 -13.57
N VAL A 252 -19.02 17.35 -14.31
CA VAL A 252 -17.78 18.13 -14.37
C VAL A 252 -18.06 19.53 -14.92
N HIS A 253 -18.83 19.65 -16.01
CA HIS A 253 -19.20 20.94 -16.59
C HIS A 253 -20.10 21.78 -15.67
N GLU A 254 -21.10 21.15 -15.04
CA GLU A 254 -22.09 21.86 -14.22
C GLU A 254 -21.50 22.33 -12.89
N HIS A 255 -20.66 21.51 -12.26
CA HIS A 255 -20.31 21.67 -10.85
C HIS A 255 -18.81 21.90 -10.58
N ILE A 256 -17.91 21.39 -11.43
CA ILE A 256 -16.46 21.43 -11.16
C ILE A 256 -15.80 22.57 -11.92
N LEU A 257 -15.96 22.62 -13.26
CA LEU A 257 -15.29 23.62 -14.10
C LEU A 257 -15.58 25.09 -13.73
N PRO A 258 -16.80 25.49 -13.29
CA PRO A 258 -17.09 26.91 -13.05
C PRO A 258 -16.24 27.56 -11.95
N GLY A 259 -15.80 26.79 -10.95
CA GLY A 259 -14.95 27.27 -9.86
C GLY A 259 -13.50 26.80 -9.94
N LEU A 260 -13.13 26.06 -10.99
CA LEU A 260 -11.81 25.45 -11.12
C LEU A 260 -10.72 26.52 -11.30
N ASN A 261 -9.66 26.43 -10.50
CA ASN A 261 -8.46 27.23 -10.69
C ASN A 261 -7.65 26.70 -11.89
N ALA A 262 -7.23 27.60 -12.79
CA ALA A 262 -6.41 27.27 -13.96
C ALA A 262 -5.07 26.58 -13.59
N GLY A 263 -4.55 26.76 -12.37
CA GLY A 263 -3.34 26.09 -11.89
C GLY A 263 -3.44 24.56 -11.78
N PHE A 264 -4.63 23.98 -11.85
CA PHE A 264 -4.81 22.52 -11.90
C PHE A 264 -4.72 21.94 -13.31
N LEU A 265 -4.77 22.79 -14.33
CA LEU A 265 -4.74 22.36 -15.72
C LEU A 265 -3.29 22.17 -16.15
N ARG A 266 -2.93 20.95 -16.57
CA ARG A 266 -1.59 20.65 -17.11
C ARG A 266 -1.58 20.90 -18.62
N LEU A 267 -2.02 22.10 -19.00
CA LEU A 267 -2.04 22.55 -20.39
C LEU A 267 -0.61 22.86 -20.85
N SER A 268 0.15 21.80 -21.14
CA SER A 268 1.46 21.87 -21.80
C SER A 268 2.52 22.71 -21.07
N ASP A 269 2.76 22.45 -19.79
CA ASP A 269 3.97 22.91 -19.12
C ASP A 269 5.12 21.94 -19.37
N VAL A 270 5.76 22.08 -20.53
CA VAL A 270 7.20 21.79 -20.65
C VAL A 270 7.91 22.92 -19.93
N ASP A 271 7.80 22.93 -18.61
CA ASP A 271 8.40 23.99 -17.80
C ASP A 271 9.92 23.78 -17.78
N GLY A 272 10.65 24.86 -18.03
CA GLY A 272 12.09 24.91 -18.30
C GLY A 272 12.97 24.64 -17.08
N GLY A 273 12.76 23.52 -16.40
CA GLY A 273 13.77 22.91 -15.55
C GLY A 273 15.01 22.57 -16.39
N SER A 274 16.20 22.53 -15.77
CA SER A 274 17.41 22.06 -16.46
C SER A 274 17.12 20.71 -17.11
N VAL A 275 17.11 20.65 -18.44
CA VAL A 275 16.65 19.50 -19.25
C VAL A 275 17.20 18.17 -18.72
N GLU A 276 18.47 18.14 -18.36
CA GLU A 276 19.18 16.97 -17.82
C GLU A 276 18.62 16.45 -16.49
N ARG A 277 18.13 17.33 -15.60
CA ARG A 277 17.53 16.92 -14.31
C ARG A 277 16.15 16.31 -14.50
N GLU A 278 15.36 16.84 -15.42
CA GLU A 278 14.04 16.29 -15.72
C GLU A 278 14.14 14.96 -16.49
N GLU A 279 15.13 14.81 -17.38
CA GLU A 279 15.43 13.54 -18.04
C GLU A 279 15.87 12.45 -17.05
N LEU A 280 16.80 12.76 -16.13
CA LEU A 280 17.23 11.80 -15.10
C LEU A 280 16.08 11.39 -14.17
N LYS A 281 15.23 12.35 -13.78
CA LYS A 281 14.04 12.09 -12.97
C LYS A 281 13.05 11.19 -13.70
N GLN A 282 12.79 11.47 -14.97
CA GLN A 282 11.90 10.66 -15.79
C GLN A 282 12.44 9.24 -15.96
N GLY A 283 13.72 9.09 -16.27
CA GLY A 283 14.37 7.78 -16.40
C GLY A 283 14.37 6.98 -15.09
N MET A 284 14.60 7.63 -13.95
CA MET A 284 14.45 7.01 -12.63
C MET A 284 13.00 6.57 -12.39
N MET A 285 12.02 7.41 -12.68
CA MET A 285 10.60 7.06 -12.53
C MET A 285 10.21 5.87 -13.40
N ASP A 286 10.65 5.85 -14.66
CA ASP A 286 10.41 4.73 -15.58
C ASP A 286 11.03 3.44 -15.03
N PHE A 287 12.29 3.49 -14.58
CA PHE A 287 12.95 2.36 -13.92
C PHE A 287 12.15 1.83 -12.71
N LEU A 288 11.71 2.72 -11.82
CA LEU A 288 10.95 2.37 -10.62
C LEU A 288 9.58 1.76 -10.97
N VAL A 289 8.92 2.27 -12.00
CA VAL A 289 7.61 1.78 -12.42
C VAL A 289 7.73 0.46 -13.15
N ASP A 290 8.68 0.30 -14.05
CA ASP A 290 8.88 -0.92 -14.83
C ASP A 290 9.21 -2.10 -13.91
N HIS A 291 10.00 -1.86 -12.86
CA HIS A 291 10.28 -2.84 -11.81
C HIS A 291 9.20 -2.91 -10.72
N ARG A 292 8.15 -2.09 -10.81
CA ARG A 292 7.04 -1.96 -9.83
C ARG A 292 7.45 -1.54 -8.43
N PHE A 293 8.68 -1.06 -8.27
CA PHE A 293 9.22 -0.55 -7.02
C PHE A 293 8.40 0.60 -6.46
N ILE A 294 7.68 1.37 -7.29
CA ILE A 294 6.81 2.48 -6.86
C ILE A 294 5.84 2.16 -5.72
N ASN A 295 5.55 0.87 -5.48
CA ASN A 295 4.78 0.39 -4.34
C ASN A 295 5.53 0.46 -2.99
N GLY A 296 6.84 0.69 -2.96
CA GLY A 296 7.69 0.56 -1.77
C GLY A 296 7.76 1.82 -0.92
N GLU A 297 7.23 1.76 0.31
CA GLU A 297 7.30 2.88 1.27
C GLU A 297 8.62 2.92 2.05
N GLN A 298 9.32 1.79 2.12
CA GLN A 298 10.57 1.62 2.85
C GLN A 298 11.55 0.80 2.00
N ALA A 299 11.73 1.19 0.73
CA ALA A 299 12.69 0.51 -0.14
C ALA A 299 14.13 0.72 0.36
N MET A 300 14.96 -0.31 0.24
CA MET A 300 16.39 -0.20 0.53
C MET A 300 17.12 0.19 -0.75
N VAL A 301 17.73 1.37 -0.77
CA VAL A 301 18.55 1.83 -1.89
C VAL A 301 20.01 1.89 -1.47
N ILE A 302 20.89 1.44 -2.37
CA ILE A 302 22.34 1.46 -2.20
C ILE A 302 22.93 2.40 -3.24
N ASN A 303 23.66 3.42 -2.79
CA ASN A 303 24.45 4.30 -3.66
C ASN A 303 25.76 3.57 -4.03
N LEU A 304 25.89 3.24 -5.31
CA LEU A 304 27.02 2.48 -5.85
C LEU A 304 28.32 3.29 -5.90
N ASP A 305 28.27 4.62 -5.92
CA ASP A 305 29.47 5.47 -5.87
C ASP A 305 30.06 5.51 -4.45
N ARG A 306 29.22 5.35 -3.42
CA ARG A 306 29.64 5.32 -2.00
C ARG A 306 29.92 3.90 -1.50
N CYS A 307 29.29 2.89 -2.10
CA CYS A 307 29.38 1.51 -1.62
C CYS A 307 30.70 0.84 -2.04
N VAL A 308 31.54 0.50 -1.05
CA VAL A 308 32.79 -0.24 -1.29
C VAL A 308 32.65 -1.76 -1.20
N GLY A 309 31.44 -2.27 -0.94
CA GLY A 309 31.17 -3.70 -0.87
C GLY A 309 31.78 -4.44 0.33
N CYS A 310 31.94 -3.78 1.48
CA CYS A 310 32.54 -4.35 2.71
C CYS A 310 31.64 -5.35 3.49
N ASP A 311 30.37 -5.48 3.11
CA ASP A 311 29.36 -6.34 3.75
C ASP A 311 29.08 -6.07 5.25
N ASP A 312 29.48 -4.92 5.79
CA ASP A 312 29.12 -4.52 7.17
C ASP A 312 27.60 -4.48 7.37
N CYS A 313 26.86 -4.00 6.37
CA CYS A 313 25.40 -3.95 6.43
C CYS A 313 24.75 -5.33 6.54
N VAL A 314 25.28 -6.34 5.82
CA VAL A 314 24.80 -7.72 5.85
C VAL A 314 25.15 -8.36 7.20
N ARG A 315 26.39 -8.18 7.68
CA ARG A 315 26.84 -8.69 8.98
C ARG A 315 26.02 -8.10 10.13
N ALA A 316 25.78 -6.79 10.13
CA ALA A 316 24.97 -6.14 11.14
C ALA A 316 23.52 -6.66 11.15
N CYS A 317 22.93 -6.89 9.97
CA CYS A 317 21.59 -7.48 9.87
C CYS A 317 21.56 -8.91 10.40
N ALA A 318 22.58 -9.73 10.10
CA ALA A 318 22.68 -11.08 10.63
C ALA A 318 22.80 -11.09 12.16
N VAL A 319 23.65 -10.23 12.74
CA VAL A 319 23.80 -10.10 14.21
C VAL A 319 22.51 -9.66 14.87
N ALA A 320 21.77 -8.73 14.25
CA ALA A 320 20.48 -8.26 14.74
C ALA A 320 19.37 -9.33 14.73
N HIS A 321 19.55 -10.42 13.98
CA HIS A 321 18.49 -11.40 13.72
C HIS A 321 19.04 -12.83 13.78
N ASP A 322 19.75 -13.21 14.85
CA ASP A 322 20.18 -14.59 15.12
C ASP A 322 20.89 -15.27 13.94
N ASN A 323 21.80 -14.53 13.31
CA ASN A 323 22.58 -14.94 12.14
C ASN A 323 21.73 -15.19 10.87
N ASN A 324 20.55 -14.57 10.78
CA ASN A 324 19.63 -14.65 9.65
C ASN A 324 19.47 -13.27 8.98
N PRO A 325 20.38 -12.86 8.07
CA PRO A 325 20.28 -11.59 7.38
C PRO A 325 19.01 -11.54 6.51
N ARG A 326 18.25 -10.46 6.66
CA ARG A 326 16.90 -10.31 6.07
C ARG A 326 16.87 -9.47 4.79
N PHE A 327 18.02 -9.30 4.14
CA PHE A 327 18.16 -8.69 2.83
C PHE A 327 19.39 -9.22 2.08
N VAL A 328 19.39 -9.05 0.75
CA VAL A 328 20.52 -9.37 -0.13
C VAL A 328 21.02 -8.09 -0.79
N ARG A 329 22.34 -7.88 -0.81
CA ARG A 329 23.02 -6.76 -1.49
C ARG A 329 23.09 -6.98 -3.01
N ALA A 330 21.95 -7.28 -3.60
CA ALA A 330 21.76 -7.46 -5.02
C ALA A 330 20.37 -6.94 -5.37
N GLY A 331 20.17 -6.55 -6.62
CA GLY A 331 18.92 -6.07 -7.14
C GLY A 331 19.12 -5.25 -8.41
N PRO A 332 18.04 -4.83 -9.08
CA PRO A 332 18.12 -3.96 -10.25
C PRO A 332 18.78 -2.64 -9.88
N ALA A 333 19.59 -2.13 -10.81
CA ALA A 333 20.28 -0.86 -10.68
C ALA A 333 19.95 0.05 -11.87
N TYR A 334 19.89 1.33 -11.60
CA TYR A 334 19.79 2.39 -12.60
C TYR A 334 20.75 3.51 -12.20
N GLU A 335 21.65 3.87 -13.11
CA GLU A 335 22.79 4.74 -12.81
C GLU A 335 23.57 4.24 -11.58
N ASN A 336 23.77 5.09 -10.57
CA ASN A 336 24.44 4.77 -9.32
C ASN A 336 23.49 4.29 -8.21
N ALA A 337 22.22 4.01 -8.51
CA ALA A 337 21.22 3.56 -7.54
C ALA A 337 20.89 2.07 -7.71
N LEU A 338 21.20 1.25 -6.71
CA LEU A 338 20.76 -0.14 -6.65
C LEU A 338 19.60 -0.28 -5.66
N VAL A 339 18.45 -0.77 -6.12
CA VAL A 339 17.32 -1.11 -5.25
C VAL A 339 17.53 -2.53 -4.76
N ALA A 340 17.95 -2.67 -3.50
CA ALA A 340 18.35 -3.95 -2.94
C ALA A 340 17.14 -4.85 -2.68
N ASN A 341 17.38 -6.17 -2.79
CA ASN A 341 16.43 -7.21 -2.43
C ASN A 341 16.25 -7.28 -0.91
N ALA A 342 15.52 -6.30 -0.39
CA ALA A 342 15.07 -6.17 0.99
C ALA A 342 13.57 -5.83 1.00
N CYS A 343 12.80 -6.35 1.97
CA CYS A 343 11.37 -6.05 2.06
C CYS A 343 11.12 -4.53 1.98
N MET A 344 10.23 -4.10 1.08
CA MET A 344 9.97 -2.68 0.81
C MET A 344 8.81 -2.10 1.62
N HIS A 345 8.14 -2.93 2.44
CA HIS A 345 6.93 -2.57 3.20
C HIS A 345 5.90 -1.87 2.32
N CYS A 346 5.46 -2.57 1.27
CA CYS A 346 4.70 -1.95 0.20
C CYS A 346 3.37 -1.33 0.66
N THR A 347 2.95 -0.25 -0.01
CA THR A 347 1.61 0.33 0.09
C THR A 347 0.53 -0.65 -0.37
N ASP A 348 0.81 -1.50 -1.35
CA ASP A 348 -0.02 -2.66 -1.69
C ASP A 348 0.79 -3.96 -1.54
N PRO A 349 0.76 -4.60 -0.36
CA PRO A 349 1.58 -5.76 -0.09
C PRO A 349 0.82 -7.02 -0.49
N VAL A 350 1.00 -7.42 -1.75
CA VAL A 350 0.48 -8.68 -2.30
C VAL A 350 0.89 -9.93 -1.51
N CYS A 351 1.94 -9.86 -0.69
CA CYS A 351 2.37 -10.96 0.17
C CYS A 351 1.45 -11.25 1.35
N LEU A 352 0.51 -10.33 1.70
CA LEU A 352 -0.52 -10.60 2.70
C LEU A 352 -1.61 -11.54 2.17
N ILE A 353 -1.75 -11.62 0.85
CA ILE A 353 -2.76 -12.41 0.17
C ILE A 353 -2.47 -13.90 0.37
N GLY A 354 -3.48 -14.61 0.86
CA GLY A 354 -3.46 -16.08 0.92
C GLY A 354 -2.71 -16.65 2.12
N CYS A 355 -2.31 -15.83 3.10
CA CYS A 355 -1.84 -16.37 4.39
C CYS A 355 -3.03 -16.99 5.15
N PRO A 356 -3.06 -18.31 5.39
CA PRO A 356 -4.22 -18.98 5.99
C PRO A 356 -4.39 -18.66 7.48
N THR A 357 -3.32 -18.25 8.16
CA THR A 357 -3.31 -17.96 9.60
C THR A 357 -3.31 -16.47 9.93
N GLY A 358 -3.25 -15.59 8.92
CA GLY A 358 -3.06 -14.15 9.13
C GLY A 358 -1.70 -13.78 9.76
N ALA A 359 -0.70 -14.67 9.70
CA ALA A 359 0.62 -14.43 10.29
C ALA A 359 1.31 -13.18 9.72
N ILE A 360 1.16 -12.95 8.42
CA ILE A 360 1.63 -11.71 7.79
C ILE A 360 0.50 -10.67 7.77
N HIS A 361 0.77 -9.50 8.33
CA HIS A 361 -0.21 -8.43 8.51
C HIS A 361 0.48 -7.07 8.58
N ARG A 362 -0.30 -5.99 8.58
CA ARG A 362 0.22 -4.65 8.90
C ARG A 362 0.20 -4.44 10.41
N SER A 363 1.32 -3.98 10.95
CA SER A 363 1.40 -3.49 12.33
C SER A 363 0.49 -2.27 12.46
N TRP A 364 -0.26 -2.21 13.56
CA TRP A 364 -1.24 -1.16 13.80
C TRP A 364 -0.59 0.18 14.16
N ASP A 365 0.58 0.13 14.79
CA ASP A 365 1.33 1.25 15.32
C ASP A 365 2.20 1.92 14.25
N THR A 366 2.88 1.14 13.41
CA THR A 366 3.80 1.67 12.39
C THR A 366 3.26 1.59 10.95
N GLY A 367 2.19 0.83 10.71
CA GLY A 367 1.69 0.53 9.37
C GLY A 367 2.58 -0.44 8.57
N THR A 368 3.72 -0.84 9.12
CA THR A 368 4.69 -1.71 8.45
C THR A 368 4.14 -3.12 8.29
N VAL A 369 4.43 -3.76 7.16
CA VAL A 369 4.13 -5.20 7.01
C VAL A 369 5.05 -5.98 7.94
N VAL A 370 4.52 -6.91 8.73
CA VAL A 370 5.27 -7.77 9.68
C VAL A 370 4.80 -9.22 9.58
N ILE A 371 5.65 -10.16 10.00
CA ILE A 371 5.30 -11.58 10.11
C ILE A 371 5.37 -11.95 11.59
N ASN A 372 4.28 -12.52 12.12
CA ASN A 372 4.26 -13.11 13.45
C ASN A 372 4.74 -14.56 13.37
N ASP A 373 5.93 -14.82 13.90
CA ASP A 373 6.53 -16.15 13.87
C ASP A 373 5.69 -17.20 14.62
N ASN A 374 4.96 -16.81 15.67
CA ASN A 374 4.16 -17.74 16.47
C ASN A 374 2.94 -18.28 15.72
N THR A 375 2.38 -17.51 14.78
CA THR A 375 1.24 -17.94 13.96
C THR A 375 1.64 -18.38 12.55
N CYS A 376 2.92 -18.24 12.20
CA CYS A 376 3.46 -18.69 10.92
C CYS A 376 3.63 -20.22 10.90
N ILE A 377 2.86 -20.88 10.03
CA ILE A 377 2.90 -22.33 9.81
C ILE A 377 3.84 -22.76 8.69
N GLY A 378 4.61 -21.84 8.11
CA GLY A 378 5.61 -22.20 7.09
C GLY A 378 5.06 -22.54 5.70
N CYS A 379 3.81 -22.18 5.36
CA CYS A 379 3.16 -22.57 4.09
C CYS A 379 3.76 -21.92 2.82
N ALA A 380 4.71 -21.00 2.96
CA ALA A 380 5.39 -20.28 1.87
C ALA A 380 4.52 -19.45 0.92
N THR A 381 3.20 -19.31 1.15
CA THR A 381 2.32 -18.49 0.29
C THR A 381 2.83 -17.06 0.12
N CYS A 382 3.19 -16.40 1.23
CA CYS A 382 3.71 -15.03 1.18
C CYS A 382 5.04 -14.91 0.41
N ALA A 383 5.93 -15.89 0.56
CA ALA A 383 7.20 -15.96 -0.16
C ALA A 383 6.98 -16.09 -1.67
N ASN A 384 6.08 -16.98 -2.08
CA ASN A 384 5.73 -17.16 -3.49
C ASN A 384 5.03 -15.93 -4.09
N SER A 385 4.22 -15.23 -3.30
CA SER A 385 3.49 -14.03 -3.72
C SER A 385 4.37 -12.78 -3.84
N CYS A 386 5.49 -12.69 -3.11
CA CYS A 386 6.35 -11.49 -3.14
C CYS A 386 7.00 -11.32 -4.53
N PRO A 387 6.75 -10.22 -5.28
CA PRO A 387 7.30 -10.02 -6.62
C PRO A 387 8.83 -9.89 -6.63
N TYR A 388 9.39 -9.43 -5.52
CA TYR A 388 10.81 -9.09 -5.37
C TYR A 388 11.62 -10.20 -4.70
N ASN A 389 10.99 -11.32 -4.34
CA ASN A 389 11.60 -12.42 -3.59
C ASN A 389 12.25 -11.96 -2.26
N ASN A 390 11.67 -10.95 -1.61
CA ASN A 390 12.18 -10.36 -0.37
C ASN A 390 11.73 -11.10 0.90
N ILE A 391 10.99 -12.21 0.75
CA ILE A 391 10.55 -13.08 1.83
C ILE A 391 11.22 -14.43 1.59
N GLN A 392 11.99 -14.88 2.57
CA GLN A 392 12.77 -16.12 2.52
C GLN A 392 12.19 -17.13 3.49
N MET A 393 12.22 -18.41 3.13
CA MET A 393 11.88 -19.49 4.05
C MET A 393 13.14 -19.93 4.78
N VAL A 394 13.16 -19.80 6.10
CA VAL A 394 14.33 -20.07 6.94
C VAL A 394 14.00 -21.12 7.97
N GLU A 395 14.95 -22.02 8.22
CA GLU A 395 14.83 -23.00 9.30
C GLU A 395 14.95 -22.29 10.64
N ILE A 396 13.97 -22.50 11.51
CA ILE A 396 13.94 -21.81 12.81
C ILE A 396 14.67 -22.62 13.87
N ARG A 397 15.27 -21.90 14.82
CA ARG A 397 15.98 -22.47 15.97
C ARG A 397 15.20 -22.21 17.25
N GLY A 398 15.24 -23.15 18.18
CA GLY A 398 14.73 -22.96 19.54
C GLY A 398 15.69 -22.14 20.40
N GLU A 399 15.30 -21.88 21.65
CA GLU A 399 16.15 -21.15 22.62
C GLU A 399 17.51 -21.83 22.88
N SER A 400 17.60 -23.16 22.69
CA SER A 400 18.85 -23.91 22.80
C SER A 400 19.80 -23.74 21.60
N GLY A 401 19.35 -23.08 20.52
CA GLY A 401 20.07 -22.94 19.25
C GLY A 401 19.88 -24.12 18.28
N ASP A 402 19.22 -25.20 18.71
CA ASP A 402 18.90 -26.36 17.87
C ASP A 402 17.75 -26.05 16.91
N PHE A 403 17.75 -26.69 15.74
CA PHE A 403 16.62 -26.56 14.80
C PHE A 403 15.34 -27.14 15.40
N LEU A 404 14.24 -26.43 15.24
CA LEU A 404 12.93 -26.96 15.61
C LEU A 404 12.49 -27.98 14.55
N LEU A 405 12.08 -29.16 15.01
CA LEU A 405 11.67 -30.27 14.16
C LEU A 405 10.16 -30.48 14.26
N ASP A 406 9.54 -30.92 13.16
CA ASP A 406 8.17 -31.42 13.14
C ASP A 406 8.07 -32.83 13.74
N LEU A 407 6.85 -33.41 13.74
CA LEU A 407 6.59 -34.73 14.30
C LEU A 407 7.34 -35.84 13.54
N GLU A 408 7.71 -35.58 12.30
CA GLU A 408 8.45 -36.46 11.40
C GLU A 408 9.98 -36.25 11.50
N GLY A 409 10.45 -35.34 12.36
CA GLY A 409 11.87 -35.05 12.57
C GLY A 409 12.50 -34.15 11.51
N LYS A 410 11.70 -33.47 10.68
CA LYS A 410 12.17 -32.52 9.66
C LYS A 410 12.21 -31.11 10.22
N THR A 411 13.20 -30.31 9.80
CA THR A 411 13.32 -28.90 10.18
C THR A 411 12.08 -28.10 9.78
N ILE A 412 11.56 -27.34 10.74
CA ILE A 412 10.46 -26.40 10.51
C ILE A 412 11.05 -25.15 9.88
N ALA A 413 10.50 -24.76 8.73
CA ALA A 413 10.83 -23.50 8.08
C ALA A 413 9.71 -22.48 8.26
N ARG A 414 10.07 -21.23 8.60
CA ARG A 414 9.13 -20.09 8.67
C ARG A 414 9.55 -19.00 7.69
N ALA A 415 8.58 -18.19 7.29
CA ALA A 415 8.84 -17.05 6.43
C ALA A 415 9.52 -15.94 7.24
N THR A 416 10.64 -15.42 6.74
CA THR A 416 11.35 -14.27 7.27
C THR A 416 11.45 -13.19 6.20
N LYS A 417 11.41 -11.94 6.64
CA LYS A 417 11.61 -10.75 5.80
C LYS A 417 12.13 -9.62 6.69
N CYS A 418 12.72 -8.58 6.09
CA CYS A 418 13.07 -7.40 6.88
C CYS A 418 11.84 -6.81 7.60
N ASP A 419 12.04 -6.41 8.84
CA ASP A 419 11.10 -5.81 9.79
C ASP A 419 11.55 -4.41 10.22
N LEU A 420 12.48 -3.80 9.48
CA LEU A 420 13.11 -2.51 9.78
C LEU A 420 13.83 -2.46 11.13
N CYS A 421 14.13 -3.63 11.74
CA CYS A 421 14.62 -3.70 13.11
C CYS A 421 13.71 -2.91 14.07
N SER A 422 12.38 -3.07 13.93
CA SER A 422 11.39 -2.31 14.69
C SER A 422 11.42 -2.57 16.20
N ASP A 423 12.09 -3.64 16.62
CA ASP A 423 12.40 -3.97 18.01
C ASP A 423 13.63 -3.24 18.56
N GLN A 424 14.42 -2.58 17.70
CA GLN A 424 15.60 -1.82 18.08
C GLN A 424 15.31 -0.32 18.13
N LEU A 425 15.70 0.33 19.23
CA LEU A 425 15.53 1.77 19.41
C LEU A 425 16.26 2.59 18.34
N THR A 426 17.36 2.07 17.82
CA THR A 426 18.21 2.73 16.83
C THR A 426 17.71 2.56 15.38
N GLY A 427 16.71 1.71 15.15
CA GLY A 427 16.20 1.41 13.81
C GLY A 427 17.11 0.46 13.01
N PRO A 428 17.08 0.50 11.67
CA PRO A 428 17.72 -0.51 10.83
C PRO A 428 19.23 -0.63 11.01
N ALA A 429 19.68 -1.71 11.67
CA ALA A 429 21.11 -1.98 11.92
C ALA A 429 21.97 -1.97 10.65
N CYS A 430 21.42 -2.46 9.53
CA CYS A 430 22.09 -2.50 8.24
C CYS A 430 22.43 -1.11 7.67
N VAL A 431 21.56 -0.11 7.88
CA VAL A 431 21.80 1.27 7.43
C VAL A 431 22.87 1.91 8.31
N GLN A 432 22.73 1.75 9.64
CA GLN A 432 23.66 2.33 10.60
C GLN A 432 25.09 1.76 10.53
N ALA A 433 25.21 0.49 10.15
CA ALA A 433 26.51 -0.15 10.04
C ALA A 433 27.33 0.27 8.81
N CYS A 434 26.75 1.04 7.87
CA CYS A 434 27.49 1.46 6.69
C CYS A 434 28.47 2.60 7.03
N PRO A 435 29.80 2.40 6.90
CA PRO A 435 30.77 3.44 7.21
C PRO A 435 30.87 4.55 6.14
N HIS A 436 30.12 4.42 5.04
CA HIS A 436 30.16 5.32 3.89
C HIS A 436 28.82 5.98 3.58
N ASP A 437 27.82 5.85 4.46
CA ASP A 437 26.46 6.37 4.25
C ASP A 437 25.88 5.99 2.87
N ALA A 438 26.17 4.75 2.45
CA ALA A 438 25.82 4.23 1.13
C ALA A 438 24.46 3.53 1.09
N LEU A 439 23.78 3.35 2.22
CA LEU A 439 22.46 2.71 2.30
C LEU A 439 21.42 3.68 2.85
N MET A 440 20.20 3.59 2.33
CA MET A 440 19.07 4.36 2.81
C MET A 440 17.77 3.54 2.73
N ARG A 441 16.92 3.71 3.75
CA ARG A 441 15.49 3.35 3.69
C ARG A 441 14.70 4.59 3.29
N THR A 442 13.95 4.51 2.22
CA THR A 442 13.15 5.65 1.75
C THR A 442 11.83 5.21 1.14
N ASN A 443 10.86 6.13 1.13
CA ASN A 443 9.72 6.02 0.23
C ASN A 443 10.24 6.27 -1.18
N ILE A 444 10.23 5.24 -2.00
CA ILE A 444 10.86 5.28 -3.33
C ILE A 444 10.13 6.22 -4.30
N ARG A 445 8.92 6.66 -3.95
CA ARG A 445 8.15 7.66 -4.69
C ARG A 445 8.66 9.09 -4.50
N ASP A 446 9.41 9.35 -3.44
CA ASP A 446 10.06 10.64 -3.21
C ASP A 446 11.36 10.71 -4.03
N THR A 447 11.18 10.83 -5.35
CA THR A 447 12.30 10.84 -6.31
C THR A 447 13.16 12.09 -6.19
N ASP A 448 12.61 13.21 -5.73
CA ASP A 448 13.39 14.42 -5.48
C ASP A 448 14.42 14.21 -4.36
N ASN A 449 14.00 13.60 -3.25
CA ASN A 449 14.90 13.23 -2.16
C ASN A 449 15.89 12.15 -2.61
N LEU A 450 15.42 11.12 -3.31
CA LEU A 450 16.28 10.06 -3.82
C LEU A 450 17.39 10.59 -4.75
N VAL A 451 17.03 11.38 -5.77
CA VAL A 451 18.00 11.97 -6.71
C VAL A 451 18.95 12.93 -5.99
N LYS A 452 18.46 13.68 -5.00
CA LYS A 452 19.31 14.56 -4.19
C LYS A 452 20.31 13.77 -3.35
N TRP A 453 19.92 12.63 -2.78
CA TRP A 453 20.79 11.78 -1.96
C TRP A 453 21.82 10.99 -2.78
N LEU A 454 21.50 10.66 -4.04
CA LEU A 454 22.39 9.96 -4.96
C LEU A 454 23.55 10.82 -5.46
N ARG A 455 23.39 12.15 -5.46
CA ARG A 455 24.46 13.13 -5.71
C ARG A 455 25.29 13.34 -4.45
#